data_AF-A0AAD9CHW6-F1
#
_entry.id   AF-A0AAD9CHW6-F1
#
_cell.length_a   1.000
_cell.length_b   1.000
_cell.length_c   1.000
_cell.angle_alpha   90.00
_cell.angle_beta   90.00
_cell.angle_gamma   90.00
#
_symmetry.space_group_name_H-M   'P 1'
#
loop_
_entity.id
_entity.type
_entity.pdbx_description
1 polymer ?
#
loop_
_entity_poly.entity_id
_entity_poly.type
_entity_poly.pdbx_seq_one_letter_code
_entity_poly.pdbx_strand_id
1 'polypeptide(L)'
;MAAEMGEVNQDFEEESAEQRSSLDADNEALRGRLRAPQEKIMYTLVPVPDGMDISSIFELDPTTLRGGDSMVPRSSYVRLRHLCTNTWVHSTNNPIDKEEEKPVMLRIGTSAVKEDKEAFAIVPVPPAEVRDLDFANDASKVLASIAGKLERGTITQNERRFVTKLLEDLVFFVVDIPNSGQDVLEIMVNKPNRERQKLMREQNILKQIFKLLQAPFTDSGDGPMLRLEELGDQRHAPFRHICRLCYRVLRHSQQDYRKNQEYIAKQFRFMQKQIGYDVLAEDTITALLHNNRKLLEKHITAAEIDTFVTLVRKNREPRFLDYLSDLCVSMQKSIPVTQELICTAVLDPSNADILIETKLVLSRFEIEPVVNGESPLEAEDEEEVWLFWKDNCKEIRSKSVRELAQDAKEGQKDDQEVVSYYRCQLNLFAGCVWTVSTWPSTRSREQVTPVKYARLWSEIPSQIAIDDYDNDGTTRDEIKERFCLTMDFVENYLREVVSQNIPFADREKNKLTFEVVNLARNLIYFGFYNFSDCSD
;
A
#
# COMPACT_ATOMS: atom_id res chain seq x y z
N MET A 1 -44.33 -4.43 2.91
CA MET A 1 -44.95 -3.40 2.07
C MET A 1 -43.90 -2.30 1.93
N ALA A 2 -43.05 -2.40 0.93
CA ALA A 2 -43.25 -1.95 -0.47
C ALA A 2 -42.51 -0.61 -0.62
N ALA A 3 -41.75 -0.29 -1.66
CA ALA A 3 -41.12 -1.00 -2.77
C ALA A 3 -40.20 0.07 -3.41
N GLU A 4 -39.09 -0.34 -3.99
CA GLU A 4 -38.27 0.50 -4.88
C GLU A 4 -39.05 0.92 -6.13
N MET A 5 -38.70 2.09 -6.68
CA MET A 5 -38.64 2.33 -8.12
C MET A 5 -37.53 3.34 -8.39
N GLY A 6 -36.56 2.95 -9.20
CA GLY A 6 -35.51 3.81 -9.74
C GLY A 6 -35.93 4.48 -11.05
N GLU A 7 -35.28 5.60 -11.38
CA GLU A 7 -35.30 6.18 -12.73
C GLU A 7 -33.87 6.55 -13.16
N VAL A 8 -33.35 5.72 -14.07
CA VAL A 8 -32.68 6.03 -15.35
C VAL A 8 -31.97 7.40 -15.49
N ASN A 9 -30.63 7.36 -15.58
CA ASN A 9 -29.81 8.45 -16.12
C ASN A 9 -30.05 8.56 -17.65
N GLN A 10 -30.48 9.74 -18.10
CA GLN A 10 -30.50 10.12 -19.51
C GLN A 10 -29.19 10.79 -19.90
N ASP A 11 -28.64 10.34 -21.03
CA ASP A 11 -27.52 10.93 -21.76
C ASP A 11 -27.74 12.43 -21.98
N PHE A 12 -26.79 13.26 -21.53
CA PHE A 12 -26.71 14.67 -21.90
C PHE A 12 -25.60 14.84 -22.92
N GLU A 13 -26.01 15.10 -24.16
CA GLU A 13 -25.16 15.44 -25.30
C GLU A 13 -24.33 16.71 -25.02
N GLU A 14 -23.08 16.67 -25.49
CA GLU A 14 -22.18 17.83 -25.58
C GLU A 14 -22.72 18.86 -26.57
N GLU A 15 -23.48 19.84 -26.08
CA GLU A 15 -23.74 21.07 -26.82
C GLU A 15 -23.23 22.31 -26.06
N SER A 16 -22.29 23.00 -26.72
CA SER A 16 -22.09 24.45 -26.66
C SER A 16 -21.29 25.04 -25.48
N ALA A 17 -20.04 24.62 -25.31
CA ALA A 17 -19.06 25.31 -24.46
C ALA A 17 -18.65 26.71 -24.98
N GLU A 18 -18.82 26.98 -26.29
CA GLU A 18 -18.46 28.27 -26.90
C GLU A 18 -19.52 29.38 -26.68
N GLN A 19 -20.78 29.03 -26.42
CA GLN A 19 -21.83 30.01 -26.10
C GLN A 19 -21.86 30.41 -24.63
N ARG A 20 -21.32 29.59 -23.71
CA ARG A 20 -21.17 29.97 -22.29
C ARG A 20 -19.97 30.90 -22.06
N SER A 21 -18.89 30.77 -22.83
CA SER A 21 -17.70 31.61 -22.65
C SER A 21 -17.92 33.07 -23.05
N SER A 22 -18.78 33.35 -24.03
CA SER A 22 -19.08 34.72 -24.47
C SER A 22 -19.98 35.49 -23.48
N LEU A 23 -20.94 34.81 -22.86
CA LEU A 23 -21.81 35.39 -21.82
C LEU A 23 -21.06 35.60 -20.49
N ASP A 24 -20.05 34.79 -20.18
CA ASP A 24 -19.18 35.00 -19.02
C ASP A 24 -18.17 36.14 -19.23
N ALA A 25 -17.62 36.31 -20.44
CA ALA A 25 -16.72 37.41 -20.76
C ALA A 25 -17.41 38.79 -20.70
N ASP A 26 -18.67 38.89 -21.15
CA ASP A 26 -19.46 40.11 -21.05
C ASP A 26 -19.92 40.41 -19.61
N ASN A 27 -20.14 39.37 -18.79
CA ASN A 27 -20.39 39.52 -17.35
C ASN A 27 -19.13 39.92 -16.56
N GLU A 28 -17.94 39.48 -16.97
CA GLU A 28 -16.66 39.93 -16.42
C GLU A 28 -16.37 41.39 -16.79
N ALA A 29 -16.70 41.80 -18.02
CA ALA A 29 -16.58 43.18 -18.48
C ALA A 29 -17.58 44.13 -17.77
N LEU A 30 -18.80 43.67 -17.45
CA LEU A 30 -19.77 44.43 -16.64
C LEU A 30 -19.42 44.42 -15.14
N ARG A 31 -18.90 43.31 -14.59
CA ARG A 31 -18.37 43.27 -13.20
C ARG A 31 -17.14 44.14 -13.01
N GLY A 32 -16.33 44.33 -14.06
CA GLY A 32 -15.22 45.28 -14.07
C GLY A 32 -15.65 46.76 -14.02
N ARG A 33 -16.91 47.08 -14.34
CA ARG A 33 -17.46 48.46 -14.37
C ARG A 33 -18.23 48.89 -13.12
N LEU A 34 -18.52 47.96 -12.21
CA LEU A 34 -19.00 48.24 -10.86
C LEU A 34 -17.87 48.01 -9.85
N ARG A 35 -16.74 48.68 -10.05
CA ARG A 35 -15.69 48.75 -9.03
C ARG A 35 -16.25 49.49 -7.83
N ALA A 36 -16.49 48.76 -6.74
CA ALA A 36 -16.29 49.27 -5.38
C ALA A 36 -14.98 50.10 -5.36
N PRO A 37 -14.90 51.18 -4.57
CA PRO A 37 -13.73 52.06 -4.55
C PRO A 37 -12.50 51.17 -4.42
N GLN A 38 -11.55 51.30 -5.36
CA GLN A 38 -10.34 50.49 -5.42
C GLN A 38 -9.85 50.25 -3.99
N GLU A 39 -9.86 48.99 -3.53
CA GLU A 39 -9.09 48.55 -2.38
C GLU A 39 -7.63 48.84 -2.73
N LYS A 40 -7.22 50.09 -2.48
CA LYS A 40 -5.92 50.59 -2.89
C LYS A 40 -4.95 50.05 -1.86
N ILE A 41 -4.51 48.82 -2.08
CA ILE A 41 -3.40 48.21 -1.36
C ILE A 41 -2.23 49.19 -1.47
N MET A 42 -1.88 49.81 -0.35
CA MET A 42 -0.86 50.86 -0.32
C MET A 42 0.52 50.26 -0.16
N TYR A 43 0.65 49.29 0.74
CA TYR A 43 1.88 48.56 1.02
C TYR A 43 1.59 47.07 1.14
N THR A 44 2.61 46.24 0.90
CA THR A 44 2.51 44.77 0.99
C THR A 44 3.44 44.25 2.05
N LEU A 45 3.02 43.23 2.80
CA LEU A 45 3.86 42.62 3.82
C LEU A 45 4.99 41.80 3.18
N VAL A 46 6.21 41.95 3.70
CA VAL A 46 7.41 41.24 3.27
C VAL A 46 8.23 40.81 4.48
N PRO A 47 8.93 39.66 4.44
CA PRO A 47 9.81 39.25 5.51
C PRO A 47 11.05 40.16 5.57
N VAL A 48 11.38 40.65 6.77
CA VAL A 48 12.57 41.47 7.03
C VAL A 48 13.55 40.65 7.88
N PRO A 49 14.84 40.54 7.49
CA PRO A 49 15.81 39.71 8.21
C PRO A 49 16.26 40.30 9.56
N ASP A 50 16.11 41.62 9.76
CA ASP A 50 16.42 42.31 11.02
C ASP A 50 15.13 42.90 11.62
N GLY A 51 14.81 42.53 12.86
CA GLY A 51 13.62 42.98 13.58
C GLY A 51 13.77 44.33 14.29
N MET A 52 14.92 45.00 14.14
CA MET A 52 15.16 46.30 14.78
C MET A 52 14.58 47.49 14.02
N ASP A 53 14.11 47.29 12.78
CA ASP A 53 13.49 48.37 11.99
C ASP A 53 12.07 48.68 12.47
N ILE A 54 11.71 49.97 12.49
CA ILE A 54 10.39 50.48 12.88
C ILE A 54 9.30 49.93 11.95
N SER A 55 9.66 49.60 10.70
CA SER A 55 8.76 48.95 9.73
C SER A 55 8.29 47.54 10.14
N SER A 56 8.87 46.94 11.17
CA SER A 56 8.48 45.63 11.69
C SER A 56 7.45 45.70 12.85
N ILE A 57 7.08 46.91 13.28
CA ILE A 57 6.23 47.12 14.46
C ILE A 57 4.75 47.24 14.09
N PHE A 58 3.92 46.44 14.76
CA PHE A 58 2.46 46.43 14.61
C PHE A 58 1.76 46.70 15.95
N GLU A 59 0.60 47.35 15.87
CA GLU A 59 -0.30 47.60 16.99
C GLU A 59 -1.55 46.72 16.88
N LEU A 60 -2.03 46.23 18.03
CA LEU A 60 -3.22 45.39 18.12
C LEU A 60 -4.46 46.22 18.44
N ASP A 61 -5.49 46.11 17.62
CA ASP A 61 -6.81 46.70 17.85
C ASP A 61 -7.80 45.60 18.28
N PRO A 62 -8.49 45.76 19.43
CA PRO A 62 -9.44 44.78 19.91
C PRO A 62 -10.75 44.83 19.10
N THR A 63 -11.33 43.67 18.82
CA THR A 63 -12.64 43.55 18.16
C THR A 63 -13.83 43.66 19.12
N THR A 64 -13.57 43.61 20.43
CA THR A 64 -14.59 43.67 21.50
C THR A 64 -14.29 44.84 22.42
N LEU A 65 -15.33 45.44 23.02
CA LEU A 65 -15.18 46.51 24.01
C LEU A 65 -14.38 46.00 25.21
N ARG A 66 -13.12 46.43 25.28
CA ARG A 66 -12.18 46.17 26.37
C ARG A 66 -11.61 47.48 26.87
N GLY A 67 -11.35 47.58 28.17
CA GLY A 67 -10.69 48.75 28.75
C GLY A 67 -9.25 48.87 28.22
N GLY A 68 -8.79 50.10 27.98
CA GLY A 68 -7.47 50.40 27.39
C GLY A 68 -6.28 49.82 28.14
N ASP A 69 -6.41 49.58 29.45
CA ASP A 69 -5.36 49.01 30.31
C ASP A 69 -5.54 47.50 30.60
N SER A 70 -6.50 46.85 29.94
CA SER A 70 -6.78 45.43 30.19
C SER A 70 -5.80 44.52 29.43
N MET A 71 -5.40 43.43 30.07
CA MET A 71 -4.52 42.42 29.45
C MET A 71 -5.20 41.76 28.24
N VAL A 72 -4.41 41.48 27.20
CA VAL A 72 -4.88 40.75 26.01
C VAL A 72 -5.06 39.25 26.34
N PRO A 73 -6.24 38.65 26.12
CA PRO A 73 -6.45 37.22 26.30
C PRO A 73 -5.64 36.37 25.33
N ARG A 74 -5.38 35.12 25.72
CA ARG A 74 -4.60 34.18 24.90
C ARG A 74 -5.28 33.74 23.60
N SER A 75 -6.61 33.78 23.53
CA SER A 75 -7.39 33.42 22.35
C SER A 75 -8.34 34.56 22.01
N SER A 76 -7.85 35.51 21.22
CA SER A 76 -8.58 36.73 20.87
C SER A 76 -8.51 37.03 19.39
N TYR A 77 -9.58 37.63 18.87
CA TYR A 77 -9.62 38.22 17.54
C TYR A 77 -9.19 39.68 17.61
N VAL A 78 -8.15 40.02 16.86
CA VAL A 78 -7.53 41.34 16.82
C VAL A 78 -7.40 41.83 15.38
N ARG A 79 -7.30 43.14 15.20
CA ARG A 79 -6.87 43.72 13.92
C ARG A 79 -5.45 44.24 14.06
N LEU A 80 -4.71 44.22 12.96
CA LEU A 80 -3.32 44.63 12.92
C LEU A 80 -3.21 45.98 12.23
N ARG A 81 -2.62 46.96 12.93
CA ARG A 81 -2.30 48.28 12.40
C ARG A 81 -0.79 48.40 12.30
N HIS A 82 -0.26 48.68 11.11
CA HIS A 82 1.16 48.92 10.91
C HIS A 82 1.52 50.31 11.44
N LEU A 83 2.46 50.37 12.39
CA LEU A 83 2.73 51.61 13.13
C LEU A 83 3.36 52.69 12.24
N CYS A 84 4.31 52.33 11.39
CA CYS A 84 5.09 53.28 10.60
C CYS A 84 4.25 53.99 9.51
N THR A 85 3.33 53.28 8.85
CA THR A 85 2.51 53.84 7.77
C THR A 85 1.08 54.16 8.18
N ASN A 86 0.69 53.82 9.41
CA ASN A 86 -0.67 53.95 9.93
C ASN A 86 -1.73 53.29 9.01
N THR A 87 -1.39 52.13 8.45
CA THR A 87 -2.28 51.34 7.59
C THR A 87 -2.73 50.06 8.29
N TRP A 88 -3.90 49.57 7.92
CA TRP A 88 -4.50 48.36 8.46
C TRP A 88 -4.16 47.18 7.55
N VAL A 89 -3.83 46.02 8.11
CA VAL A 89 -3.51 44.82 7.34
C VAL A 89 -4.77 44.26 6.69
N HIS A 90 -4.71 44.07 5.37
CA HIS A 90 -5.82 43.56 4.55
C HIS A 90 -5.43 42.29 3.79
N SER A 91 -6.38 41.37 3.73
CA SER A 91 -6.32 40.18 2.88
C SER A 91 -6.51 40.58 1.42
N THR A 92 -5.84 39.91 0.49
CA THR A 92 -6.01 40.17 -0.94
C THR A 92 -6.12 38.85 -1.68
N ASN A 93 -6.93 38.80 -2.73
CA ASN A 93 -7.07 37.61 -3.58
C ASN A 93 -6.01 37.58 -4.70
N ASN A 94 -4.91 38.33 -4.55
CA ASN A 94 -3.86 38.40 -5.54
C ASN A 94 -2.84 37.28 -5.30
N PRO A 95 -2.76 36.26 -6.17
CA PRO A 95 -1.81 35.17 -6.00
C PRO A 95 -0.37 35.64 -6.29
N ILE A 96 0.57 35.05 -5.57
CA ILE A 96 2.03 35.24 -5.76
C ILE A 96 2.55 34.18 -6.76
N ASP A 97 2.06 32.96 -6.63
CA ASP A 97 2.43 31.76 -7.37
C ASP A 97 1.61 31.60 -8.67
N LYS A 98 1.64 32.62 -9.53
CA LYS A 98 0.86 32.67 -10.79
C LYS A 98 1.23 31.59 -11.82
N GLU A 99 2.39 30.96 -11.64
CA GLU A 99 2.92 29.94 -12.54
C GLU A 99 2.36 28.54 -12.25
N GLU A 100 1.77 28.34 -11.06
CA GLU A 100 1.18 27.06 -10.65
C GLU A 100 -0.25 26.92 -11.19
N GLU A 101 -0.64 25.70 -11.58
CA GLU A 101 -1.97 25.39 -12.11
C GLU A 101 -3.10 25.76 -11.12
N LYS A 102 -2.80 25.72 -9.82
CA LYS A 102 -3.68 26.16 -8.73
C LYS A 102 -2.88 26.97 -7.71
N PRO A 103 -2.90 28.31 -7.77
CA PRO A 103 -2.17 29.14 -6.83
C PRO A 103 -2.76 29.03 -5.43
N VAL A 104 -1.90 28.84 -4.43
CA VAL A 104 -2.26 28.73 -3.01
C VAL A 104 -1.67 29.87 -2.16
N MET A 105 -0.69 30.60 -2.67
CA MET A 105 -0.03 31.68 -1.94
C MET A 105 -0.67 33.02 -2.29
N LEU A 106 -1.45 33.56 -1.35
CA LEU A 106 -2.08 34.88 -1.49
C LEU A 106 -1.23 35.97 -0.86
N ARG A 107 -1.14 37.11 -1.54
CA ARG A 107 -0.44 38.28 -1.03
C ARG A 107 -1.29 38.96 0.05
N ILE A 108 -0.63 39.45 1.11
CA ILE A 108 -1.27 40.26 2.14
C ILE A 108 -0.82 41.71 1.97
N GLY A 109 -1.79 42.61 1.95
CA GLY A 109 -1.63 44.04 1.74
C GLY A 109 -1.93 44.86 2.99
N THR A 110 -1.84 46.18 2.86
CA THR A 110 -2.37 47.12 3.84
C THR A 110 -3.16 48.22 3.15
N SER A 111 -4.20 48.72 3.82
CA SER A 111 -5.07 49.80 3.34
C SER A 111 -5.16 50.92 4.38
N ALA A 112 -5.51 52.13 3.96
CA ALA A 112 -5.81 53.23 4.88
C ALA A 112 -7.16 53.03 5.60
N VAL A 113 -8.07 52.26 5.01
CA VAL A 113 -9.41 52.02 5.54
C VAL A 113 -9.33 50.96 6.63
N LYS A 114 -10.06 51.16 7.74
CA LYS A 114 -10.23 50.15 8.77
C LYS A 114 -11.42 49.27 8.41
N GLU A 115 -11.20 48.00 8.13
CA GLU A 115 -12.28 47.06 7.85
C GLU A 115 -12.61 46.17 9.05
N ASP A 116 -13.90 46.10 9.39
CA ASP A 116 -14.33 45.34 10.56
C ASP A 116 -14.27 43.82 10.36
N LYS A 117 -14.40 43.36 9.11
CA LYS A 117 -14.40 41.94 8.73
C LYS A 117 -13.00 41.32 8.76
N GLU A 118 -11.96 42.14 8.67
CA GLU A 118 -10.58 41.68 8.63
C GLU A 118 -9.99 41.64 10.03
N ALA A 119 -10.26 40.52 10.70
CA ALA A 119 -9.72 40.21 12.01
C ALA A 119 -8.91 38.91 11.98
N PHE A 120 -7.79 38.91 12.67
CA PHE A 120 -6.90 37.77 12.82
C PHE A 120 -7.10 37.13 14.20
N ALA A 121 -7.11 35.79 14.23
CA ALA A 121 -7.17 35.05 15.48
C ALA A 121 -5.75 34.84 16.02
N ILE A 122 -5.49 35.25 17.25
CA ILE A 122 -4.31 34.82 17.99
C ILE A 122 -4.62 33.46 18.60
N VAL A 123 -3.95 32.41 18.10
CA VAL A 123 -4.11 31.03 18.60
C VAL A 123 -2.85 30.63 19.36
N PRO A 124 -2.95 30.33 20.67
CA PRO A 124 -1.77 29.98 21.46
C PRO A 124 -1.31 28.56 21.08
N VAL A 125 -0.03 28.43 20.75
CA VAL A 125 0.60 27.14 20.43
C VAL A 125 1.16 26.51 21.72
N PRO A 126 0.88 25.22 22.01
CA PRO A 126 1.45 24.55 23.17
C PRO A 126 2.99 24.51 23.12
N PRO A 127 3.70 24.72 24.25
CA PRO A 127 5.16 24.66 24.27
C PRO A 127 5.73 23.30 23.84
N ALA A 128 4.95 22.21 23.95
CA ALA A 128 5.36 20.90 23.48
C ALA A 128 5.53 20.84 21.95
N GLU A 129 4.63 21.50 21.20
CA GLU A 129 4.69 21.54 19.74
C GLU A 129 5.90 22.35 19.25
N VAL A 130 6.22 23.44 19.95
CA VAL A 130 7.44 24.24 19.67
C VAL A 130 8.70 23.40 19.90
N ARG A 131 8.77 22.64 21.01
CA ARG A 131 9.90 21.73 21.26
C ARG A 131 10.02 20.63 20.20
N ASP A 132 8.90 20.08 19.76
CA ASP A 132 8.88 19.06 18.71
C ASP A 132 9.39 19.64 17.37
N LEU A 133 9.02 20.88 17.05
CA LEU A 133 9.51 21.61 15.87
C LEU A 133 11.02 21.90 15.96
N ASP A 134 11.49 22.41 17.09
CA ASP A 134 12.90 22.72 17.32
C ASP A 134 13.76 21.45 17.23
N PHE A 135 13.32 20.36 17.88
CA PHE A 135 13.96 19.05 17.80
C PHE A 135 14.06 18.57 16.35
N ALA A 136 12.97 18.65 15.58
CA ALA A 136 12.95 18.22 14.19
C ALA A 136 13.91 19.05 13.31
N ASN A 137 13.95 20.36 13.51
CA ASN A 137 14.82 21.28 12.77
C ASN A 137 16.30 21.00 13.07
N ASP A 138 16.65 20.84 14.35
CA ASP A 138 18.03 20.56 14.75
C ASP A 138 18.48 19.17 14.33
N ALA A 139 17.62 18.15 14.43
CA ALA A 139 17.87 16.82 13.89
C ALA A 139 18.17 16.88 12.38
N SER A 140 17.39 17.66 11.62
CA SER A 140 17.59 17.85 10.17
C SER A 140 18.98 18.45 9.86
N LYS A 141 19.41 19.47 10.61
CA LYS A 141 20.74 20.09 10.45
C LYS A 141 21.87 19.12 10.77
N VAL A 142 21.76 18.36 11.86
CA VAL A 142 22.76 17.36 12.27
C VAL A 142 22.87 16.27 11.22
N LEU A 143 21.75 15.69 10.77
CA LEU A 143 21.73 14.67 9.73
C LEU A 143 22.32 15.20 8.41
N ALA A 144 22.00 16.43 8.01
CA ALA A 144 22.57 17.05 6.81
C ALA A 144 24.09 17.21 6.90
N SER A 145 24.61 17.63 8.06
CA SER A 145 26.05 17.77 8.30
C SER A 145 26.78 16.43 8.17
N ILE A 146 26.21 15.37 8.75
CA ILE A 146 26.80 14.04 8.72
C ILE A 146 26.69 13.41 7.34
N ALA A 147 25.55 13.50 6.68
CA ALA A 147 25.39 13.01 5.30
C ALA A 147 26.42 13.67 4.37
N GLY A 148 26.61 14.99 4.48
CA GLY A 148 27.62 15.69 3.69
C GLY A 148 29.07 15.32 4.02
N LYS A 149 29.38 14.91 5.27
CA LYS A 149 30.69 14.35 5.61
C LYS A 149 30.87 12.95 5.01
N LEU A 150 29.82 12.15 5.01
CA LEU A 150 29.81 10.79 4.50
C LEU A 150 29.94 10.74 2.96
N GLU A 151 29.41 11.75 2.26
CA GLU A 151 29.62 11.93 0.82
C GLU A 151 31.09 12.22 0.45
N ARG A 152 31.88 12.79 1.38
CA ARG A 152 33.28 13.17 1.16
C ARG A 152 34.28 12.16 1.73
N GLY A 153 33.82 11.09 2.35
CA GLY A 153 34.68 10.08 2.97
C GLY A 153 34.09 9.50 4.25
N THR A 154 34.94 9.13 5.19
CA THR A 154 34.52 8.42 6.40
C THR A 154 34.17 9.37 7.56
N ILE A 155 33.24 8.94 8.41
CA ILE A 155 32.89 9.64 9.65
C ILE A 155 33.63 9.04 10.85
N THR A 156 33.86 9.87 11.88
CA THR A 156 34.53 9.42 13.11
C THR A 156 33.64 8.48 13.93
N GLN A 157 34.24 7.72 14.86
CA GLN A 157 33.49 6.82 15.75
C GLN A 157 32.50 7.57 16.64
N ASN A 158 32.87 8.76 17.12
CA ASN A 158 32.01 9.58 17.96
C ASN A 158 30.80 10.08 17.18
N GLU A 159 31.00 10.64 15.98
CA GLU A 159 29.90 11.07 15.10
C GLU A 159 28.95 9.93 14.77
N ARG A 160 29.49 8.73 14.53
CA ARG A 160 28.69 7.53 14.31
C ARG A 160 27.78 7.24 15.50
N ARG A 161 28.33 7.27 16.73
CA ARG A 161 27.55 7.05 17.97
C ARG A 161 26.47 8.11 18.15
N PHE A 162 26.76 9.38 17.85
CA PHE A 162 25.78 10.46 17.91
C PHE A 162 24.65 10.28 16.89
N VAL A 163 24.96 9.88 15.66
CA VAL A 163 23.95 9.66 14.62
C VAL A 163 23.07 8.46 14.94
N THR A 164 23.65 7.36 15.41
CA THR A 164 22.88 6.21 15.90
C THR A 164 21.89 6.65 16.96
N LYS A 165 22.36 7.39 17.99
CA LYS A 165 21.49 7.86 19.06
C LYS A 165 20.39 8.81 18.57
N LEU A 166 20.71 9.74 17.68
CA LEU A 166 19.74 10.64 17.09
C LEU A 166 18.66 9.89 16.28
N LEU A 167 19.04 8.85 15.52
CA LEU A 167 18.09 8.04 14.76
C LEU A 167 17.19 7.22 15.69
N GLU A 168 17.71 6.68 16.79
CA GLU A 168 16.88 6.04 17.82
C GLU A 168 15.87 7.02 18.40
N ASP A 169 16.30 8.23 18.76
CA ASP A 169 15.44 9.26 19.31
C ASP A 169 14.39 9.72 18.29
N LEU A 170 14.71 9.72 16.98
CA LEU A 170 13.75 9.97 15.90
C LEU A 170 12.70 8.86 15.77
N VAL A 171 13.06 7.59 15.99
CA VAL A 171 12.08 6.49 16.04
C VAL A 171 11.08 6.73 17.17
N PHE A 172 11.56 6.96 18.40
CA PHE A 172 10.69 7.25 19.54
C PHE A 172 9.86 8.52 19.36
N PHE A 173 10.44 9.56 18.74
CA PHE A 173 9.74 10.80 18.42
C PHE A 173 8.53 10.53 17.52
N VAL A 174 8.71 9.87 16.37
CA VAL A 174 7.63 9.60 15.41
C VAL A 174 6.56 8.69 16.00
N VAL A 175 6.96 7.72 16.81
CA VAL A 175 6.07 6.74 17.44
C VAL A 175 5.33 7.30 18.65
N ASP A 176 5.82 8.39 19.25
CA ASP A 176 5.24 9.03 20.44
C ASP A 176 5.13 8.08 21.66
N ILE A 177 6.18 7.27 21.85
CA ILE A 177 6.30 6.34 22.99
C ILE A 177 7.59 6.68 23.76
N PRO A 178 7.54 6.73 25.10
CA PRO A 178 8.74 6.97 25.91
C PRO A 178 9.70 5.78 25.82
N ASN A 179 11.00 6.10 25.70
CA ASN A 179 12.04 5.07 25.67
C ASN A 179 12.15 4.39 27.05
N SER A 180 11.65 3.14 27.13
CA SER A 180 11.69 2.30 28.34
C SER A 180 12.78 1.22 28.29
N GLY A 181 13.76 1.34 27.38
CA GLY A 181 14.80 0.33 27.15
C GLY A 181 14.37 -0.82 26.22
N GLN A 182 13.30 -0.62 25.44
CA GLN A 182 12.85 -1.58 24.43
C GLN A 182 13.76 -1.54 23.19
N ASP A 183 13.82 -2.65 22.44
CA ASP A 183 14.51 -2.64 21.15
C ASP A 183 13.80 -1.71 20.17
N VAL A 184 14.55 -0.69 19.71
CA VAL A 184 14.10 0.34 18.78
C VAL A 184 13.61 -0.24 17.46
N LEU A 185 14.16 -1.38 17.03
CA LEU A 185 13.83 -2.01 15.75
C LEU A 185 12.52 -2.81 15.79
N GLU A 186 12.01 -3.15 16.99
CA GLU A 186 10.82 -4.01 17.14
C GLU A 186 9.56 -3.25 17.58
N ILE A 187 9.65 -1.94 17.82
CA ILE A 187 8.53 -1.14 18.33
C ILE A 187 7.33 -1.18 17.38
N MET A 188 6.21 -1.72 17.84
CA MET A 188 4.94 -1.69 17.10
C MET A 188 4.12 -0.45 17.43
N VAL A 189 3.51 0.14 16.41
CA VAL A 189 2.71 1.37 16.53
C VAL A 189 1.26 1.04 16.25
N ASN A 190 0.41 1.16 17.27
CA ASN A 190 -1.03 0.99 17.10
C ASN A 190 -1.71 2.29 16.68
N LYS A 191 -1.16 3.46 17.03
CA LYS A 191 -1.71 4.76 16.66
C LYS A 191 -0.59 5.78 16.38
N PRO A 192 -0.30 6.08 15.11
CA PRO A 192 0.75 7.05 14.76
C PRO A 192 0.34 8.50 15.07
N ASN A 193 1.31 9.35 15.42
CA ASN A 193 1.10 10.79 15.63
C ASN A 193 1.30 11.56 14.30
N ARG A 194 0.20 12.03 13.72
CA ARG A 194 0.21 12.69 12.40
C ARG A 194 0.99 13.99 12.36
N GLU A 195 0.99 14.79 13.43
CA GLU A 195 1.71 16.07 13.45
C GLU A 195 3.22 15.85 13.48
N ARG A 196 3.70 14.86 14.24
CA ARG A 196 5.11 14.49 14.21
C ARG A 196 5.54 13.89 12.88
N GLN A 197 4.73 13.03 12.27
CA GLN A 197 4.99 12.54 10.91
C GLN A 197 5.01 13.67 9.87
N LYS A 198 4.18 14.71 10.06
CA LYS A 198 4.17 15.91 9.21
C LYS A 198 5.46 16.71 9.37
N LEU A 199 5.94 16.89 10.60
CA LEU A 199 7.23 17.53 10.89
C LEU A 199 8.40 16.79 10.23
N MET A 200 8.40 15.45 10.22
CA MET A 200 9.44 14.66 9.54
C MET A 200 9.60 15.03 8.06
N ARG A 201 8.49 15.32 7.37
CA ARG A 201 8.47 15.74 5.97
C ARG A 201 8.78 17.23 5.81
N GLU A 202 8.08 18.08 6.55
CA GLU A 202 8.14 19.55 6.37
C GLU A 202 9.46 20.16 6.85
N GLN A 203 10.10 19.56 7.86
CA GLN A 203 11.44 19.94 8.32
C GLN A 203 12.57 19.20 7.58
N ASN A 204 12.25 18.56 6.44
CA ASN A 204 13.19 17.86 5.55
C ASN A 204 13.97 16.69 6.18
N ILE A 205 13.53 16.12 7.31
CA ILE A 205 14.22 14.98 7.93
C ILE A 205 14.22 13.78 6.99
N LEU A 206 13.09 13.45 6.35
CA LEU A 206 13.02 12.35 5.38
C LEU A 206 14.02 12.53 4.22
N LYS A 207 14.21 13.77 3.76
CA LYS A 207 15.21 14.11 2.73
C LYS A 207 16.63 13.77 3.21
N GLN A 208 16.95 14.14 4.46
CA GLN A 208 18.28 13.86 5.02
C GLN A 208 18.48 12.37 5.30
N ILE A 209 17.44 11.62 5.68
CA ILE A 209 17.51 10.17 5.84
C ILE A 209 17.88 9.50 4.51
N PHE A 210 17.22 9.88 3.41
CA PHE A 210 17.58 9.35 2.09
C PHE A 210 19.01 9.72 1.68
N LYS A 211 19.43 10.97 1.93
CA LYS A 211 20.82 11.37 1.70
C LYS A 211 21.81 10.54 2.52
N LEU A 212 21.51 10.28 3.79
CA LEU A 212 22.34 9.46 4.66
C LEU A 212 22.44 8.00 4.17
N LEU A 213 21.35 7.46 3.62
CA LEU A 213 21.33 6.12 3.00
C LEU A 213 22.07 6.08 1.66
N GLN A 214 22.12 7.19 0.91
CA GLN A 214 22.76 7.29 -0.41
C GLN A 214 24.25 7.62 -0.33
N ALA A 215 24.62 8.54 0.55
CA ALA A 215 25.96 9.11 0.69
C ALA A 215 27.13 8.10 0.68
N PRO A 216 27.05 6.93 1.36
CA PRO A 216 28.16 5.97 1.34
C PRO A 216 28.38 5.28 -0.01
N PHE A 217 27.35 5.24 -0.87
CA PHE A 217 27.36 4.54 -2.15
C PHE A 217 27.52 5.49 -3.34
N THR A 218 27.44 6.79 -3.11
CA THR A 218 27.62 7.82 -4.15
C THR A 218 29.12 8.02 -4.40
N ASP A 219 29.51 8.00 -5.67
CA ASP A 219 30.87 8.33 -6.08
C ASP A 219 30.99 9.86 -6.21
N SER A 220 31.75 10.48 -5.29
CA SER A 220 32.03 11.92 -5.28
C SER A 220 33.36 12.29 -5.94
N GLY A 221 33.98 11.36 -6.69
CA GLY A 221 35.25 11.58 -7.41
C GLY A 221 36.47 10.89 -6.79
N ASP A 222 36.36 10.38 -5.56
CA ASP A 222 37.39 9.55 -4.87
C ASP A 222 36.93 8.08 -4.76
N GLY A 223 35.88 7.70 -5.48
CA GLY A 223 35.18 6.43 -5.35
C GLY A 223 34.14 6.43 -4.21
N PRO A 224 33.14 5.54 -4.26
CA PRO A 224 32.18 5.38 -3.18
C PRO A 224 32.87 4.83 -1.92
N MET A 225 32.50 5.35 -0.75
CA MET A 225 33.03 4.88 0.54
C MET A 225 32.80 3.38 0.74
N LEU A 226 31.64 2.88 0.32
CA LEU A 226 31.17 1.52 0.53
C LEU A 226 30.49 1.00 -0.74
N ARG A 227 30.75 -0.26 -1.06
CA ARG A 227 29.91 -1.00 -2.01
C ARG A 227 28.76 -1.68 -1.27
N LEU A 228 27.63 -1.86 -1.96
CA LEU A 228 26.46 -2.55 -1.39
C LEU A 228 26.81 -3.97 -0.91
N GLU A 229 27.69 -4.66 -1.62
CA GLU A 229 28.15 -6.01 -1.28
C GLU A 229 28.97 -6.07 0.01
N GLU A 230 29.62 -4.97 0.40
CA GLU A 230 30.47 -4.87 1.59
C GLU A 230 29.66 -4.61 2.87
N LEU A 231 28.38 -4.22 2.75
CA LEU A 231 27.48 -4.06 3.90
C LEU A 231 27.32 -5.34 4.71
N GLY A 232 27.46 -6.51 4.06
CA GLY A 232 27.37 -7.84 4.66
C GLY A 232 28.53 -8.18 5.61
N ASP A 233 29.63 -7.44 5.56
CA ASP A 233 30.81 -7.64 6.41
C ASP A 233 30.59 -7.12 7.85
N GLN A 234 31.12 -7.84 8.84
CA GLN A 234 31.10 -7.44 10.25
C GLN A 234 31.82 -6.11 10.48
N ARG A 235 32.83 -5.77 9.66
CA ARG A 235 33.54 -4.48 9.75
C ARG A 235 32.60 -3.27 9.60
N HIS A 236 31.49 -3.45 8.89
CA HIS A 236 30.49 -2.41 8.64
C HIS A 236 29.21 -2.59 9.47
N ALA A 237 29.18 -3.49 10.46
CA ALA A 237 28.02 -3.71 11.32
C ALA A 237 27.44 -2.41 11.96
N PRO A 238 28.26 -1.45 12.45
CA PRO A 238 27.73 -0.19 12.98
C PRO A 238 27.02 0.66 11.92
N PHE A 239 27.48 0.60 10.67
CA PHE A 239 26.87 1.32 9.56
C PHE A 239 25.59 0.63 9.10
N ARG A 240 25.59 -0.71 9.03
CA ARG A 240 24.38 -1.51 8.78
C ARG A 240 23.28 -1.18 9.79
N HIS A 241 23.65 -1.04 11.07
CA HIS A 241 22.71 -0.64 12.12
C HIS A 241 22.12 0.76 11.89
N ILE A 242 22.92 1.73 11.45
CA ILE A 242 22.42 3.07 11.03
C ILE A 242 21.40 2.93 9.89
N CYS A 243 21.68 2.13 8.86
CA CYS A 243 20.73 1.89 7.78
C CYS A 243 19.42 1.27 8.28
N ARG A 244 19.48 0.28 9.18
CA ARG A 244 18.30 -0.33 9.79
C ARG A 244 17.44 0.70 10.54
N LEU A 245 18.06 1.59 11.31
CA LEU A 245 17.35 2.68 11.99
C LEU A 245 16.73 3.66 10.99
N CYS A 246 17.43 4.04 9.93
CA CYS A 246 16.90 4.89 8.86
C CYS A 246 15.62 4.29 8.24
N TYR A 247 15.66 3.01 7.86
CA TYR A 247 14.48 2.31 7.33
C TYR A 247 13.37 2.20 8.37
N ARG A 248 13.70 2.00 9.65
CA ARG A 248 12.69 2.01 10.72
C ARG A 248 11.99 3.36 10.85
N VAL A 249 12.73 4.46 10.80
CA VAL A 249 12.15 5.82 10.80
C VAL A 249 11.26 6.04 9.58
N LEU A 250 11.67 5.59 8.38
CA LEU A 250 10.86 5.65 7.17
C LEU A 250 9.55 4.86 7.31
N ARG A 251 9.63 3.64 7.83
CA ARG A 251 8.48 2.75 8.07
C ARG A 251 7.44 3.42 8.97
N HIS A 252 7.85 4.02 10.08
CA HIS A 252 6.91 4.71 10.99
C HIS A 252 6.42 6.04 10.43
N SER A 253 7.23 6.75 9.64
CA SER A 253 6.85 8.03 9.04
C SER A 253 5.78 7.90 7.96
N GLN A 254 5.67 6.75 7.30
CA GLN A 254 4.69 6.51 6.22
C GLN A 254 3.38 5.84 6.68
N GLN A 255 3.35 5.28 7.89
CA GLN A 255 2.21 4.53 8.40
C GLN A 255 0.95 5.40 8.39
N ASP A 256 -0.09 4.93 7.69
CA ASP A 256 -1.39 5.58 7.51
C ASP A 256 -1.33 7.06 7.03
N TYR A 257 -0.26 7.46 6.33
CA TYR A 257 -0.08 8.84 5.89
C TYR A 257 0.29 9.00 4.42
N ARG A 258 -0.74 9.16 3.58
CA ARG A 258 -0.64 9.28 2.12
C ARG A 258 0.43 10.25 1.60
N LYS A 259 0.50 11.46 2.15
CA LYS A 259 1.48 12.48 1.70
C LYS A 259 2.93 12.02 1.91
N ASN A 260 3.21 11.30 3.01
CA ASN A 260 4.54 10.76 3.28
C ASN A 260 4.83 9.54 2.40
N GLN A 261 3.84 8.67 2.17
CA GLN A 261 3.96 7.55 1.25
C GLN A 261 4.31 8.01 -0.18
N GLU A 262 3.64 9.05 -0.70
CA GLU A 262 3.98 9.63 -2.02
C GLU A 262 5.39 10.21 -2.06
N TYR A 263 5.82 10.86 -0.97
CA TYR A 263 7.16 11.40 -0.88
C TYR A 263 8.23 10.30 -0.92
N ILE A 264 8.03 9.24 -0.14
CA ILE A 264 8.94 8.09 -0.04
C ILE A 264 8.94 7.27 -1.33
N ALA A 265 7.78 7.10 -1.98
CA ALA A 265 7.65 6.35 -3.24
C ALA A 265 8.49 6.94 -4.38
N LYS A 266 8.83 8.23 -4.36
CA LYS A 266 9.76 8.83 -5.34
C LYS A 266 11.16 8.20 -5.30
N GLN A 267 11.56 7.64 -4.16
CA GLN A 267 12.84 6.97 -3.95
C GLN A 267 12.72 5.43 -3.97
N PHE A 268 11.60 4.90 -4.49
CA PHE A 268 11.34 3.46 -4.52
C PHE A 268 12.46 2.65 -5.18
N ARG A 269 12.90 3.06 -6.37
CA ARG A 269 14.01 2.43 -7.11
C ARG A 269 15.31 2.37 -6.29
N PHE A 270 15.56 3.39 -5.47
CA PHE A 270 16.74 3.42 -4.62
C PHE A 270 16.63 2.38 -3.49
N MET A 271 15.49 2.32 -2.80
CA MET A 271 15.25 1.37 -1.71
C MET A 271 15.33 -0.09 -2.20
N GLN A 272 14.81 -0.37 -3.40
CA GLN A 272 14.85 -1.70 -4.00
C GLN A 272 16.28 -2.24 -4.18
N LYS A 273 17.24 -1.37 -4.52
CA LYS A 273 18.65 -1.78 -4.67
C LYS A 273 19.30 -2.21 -3.36
N GLN A 274 18.70 -1.86 -2.21
CA GLN A 274 19.21 -2.17 -0.88
C GLN A 274 18.55 -3.42 -0.26
N ILE A 275 17.60 -4.07 -0.95
CA ILE A 275 16.98 -5.32 -0.48
C ILE A 275 18.01 -6.46 -0.45
N GLY A 276 17.93 -7.30 0.57
CA GLY A 276 18.78 -8.50 0.70
C GLY A 276 20.17 -8.23 1.28
N TYR A 277 20.44 -7.02 1.76
CA TYR A 277 21.66 -6.64 2.47
C TYR A 277 21.45 -6.46 3.98
N ASP A 278 20.35 -6.99 4.53
CA ASP A 278 20.07 -7.02 5.98
C ASP A 278 19.99 -5.60 6.60
N VAL A 279 19.37 -4.68 5.86
CA VAL A 279 19.15 -3.28 6.23
C VAL A 279 17.68 -2.94 6.52
N LEU A 280 16.76 -3.93 6.51
CA LEU A 280 15.32 -3.76 6.74
C LEU A 280 14.59 -2.90 5.67
N ALA A 281 15.11 -2.88 4.44
CA ALA A 281 14.47 -2.20 3.33
C ALA A 281 13.15 -2.87 2.95
N GLU A 282 13.14 -4.20 2.95
CA GLU A 282 12.00 -5.08 2.72
C GLU A 282 10.76 -4.67 3.54
N ASP A 283 10.85 -4.61 4.86
CA ASP A 283 9.72 -4.25 5.74
C ASP A 283 9.11 -2.87 5.41
N THR A 284 9.95 -1.90 5.04
CA THR A 284 9.52 -0.55 4.68
C THR A 284 8.81 -0.55 3.33
N ILE A 285 9.33 -1.30 2.36
CA ILE A 285 8.75 -1.43 1.03
C ILE A 285 7.40 -2.16 1.10
N THR A 286 7.32 -3.28 1.80
CA THR A 286 6.05 -4.02 1.98
C THR A 286 4.98 -3.12 2.59
N ALA A 287 5.31 -2.40 3.65
CA ALA A 287 4.39 -1.47 4.29
C ALA A 287 4.00 -0.29 3.37
N LEU A 288 4.86 0.13 2.45
CA LEU A 288 4.58 1.18 1.47
C LEU A 288 3.65 0.70 0.36
N LEU A 289 3.78 -0.55 -0.07
CA LEU A 289 3.01 -1.13 -1.17
C LEU A 289 1.64 -1.64 -0.71
N HIS A 290 1.53 -2.08 0.54
CA HIS A 290 0.29 -2.57 1.11
C HIS A 290 -0.84 -1.52 1.06
N ASN A 291 -1.97 -1.88 0.45
CA ASN A 291 -3.17 -1.05 0.31
C ASN A 291 -2.97 0.31 -0.40
N ASN A 292 -1.94 0.46 -1.25
CA ASN A 292 -1.61 1.72 -1.91
C ASN A 292 -1.73 1.67 -3.45
N ARG A 293 -2.90 1.25 -3.97
CA ARG A 293 -3.21 1.13 -5.41
C ARG A 293 -2.65 2.24 -6.31
N LYS A 294 -2.89 3.52 -5.96
CA LYS A 294 -2.44 4.66 -6.78
C LYS A 294 -0.92 4.81 -6.86
N LEU A 295 -0.18 4.35 -5.84
CA LEU A 295 1.28 4.32 -5.89
C LEU A 295 1.77 3.19 -6.77
N LEU A 296 1.11 2.02 -6.69
CA LEU A 296 1.41 0.86 -7.53
C LEU A 296 1.25 1.18 -9.01
N GLU A 297 0.12 1.77 -9.39
CA GLU A 297 -0.18 2.15 -10.78
C GLU A 297 0.81 3.20 -11.34
N LYS A 298 1.36 4.07 -10.49
CA LYS A 298 2.23 5.18 -10.94
C LYS A 298 3.72 4.85 -10.92
N HIS A 299 4.18 4.01 -10.00
CA HIS A 299 5.61 3.83 -9.71
C HIS A 299 6.15 2.42 -10.00
N ILE A 300 5.30 1.43 -10.28
CA ILE A 300 5.72 0.08 -10.65
C ILE A 300 5.74 -0.05 -12.16
N THR A 301 6.91 -0.36 -12.73
CA THR A 301 7.10 -0.67 -14.16
C THR A 301 7.75 -2.05 -14.31
N ALA A 302 7.90 -2.54 -15.54
CA ALA A 302 8.52 -3.84 -15.82
C ALA A 302 9.92 -3.98 -15.18
N ALA A 303 10.73 -2.92 -15.21
CA ALA A 303 12.08 -2.94 -14.67
C ALA A 303 12.12 -3.18 -13.15
N GLU A 304 11.12 -2.66 -12.41
CA GLU A 304 11.00 -2.93 -10.98
C GLU A 304 10.62 -4.39 -10.72
N ILE A 305 9.74 -4.98 -11.54
CA ILE A 305 9.37 -6.40 -11.44
C ILE A 305 10.57 -7.30 -11.75
N ASP A 306 11.34 -7.02 -12.80
CA ASP A 306 12.55 -7.80 -13.13
C ASP A 306 13.58 -7.77 -12.00
N THR A 307 13.70 -6.63 -11.32
CA THR A 307 14.57 -6.49 -10.14
C THR A 307 14.06 -7.38 -9.00
N PHE A 308 12.74 -7.42 -8.75
CA PHE A 308 12.15 -8.33 -7.77
C PHE A 308 12.38 -9.81 -8.13
N VAL A 309 12.19 -10.20 -9.39
CA VAL A 309 12.48 -11.55 -9.87
C VAL A 309 13.95 -11.93 -9.64
N THR A 310 14.86 -10.99 -9.88
CA THR A 310 16.30 -11.18 -9.59
C THR A 310 16.58 -11.37 -8.10
N LEU A 311 15.86 -10.65 -7.23
CA LEU A 311 15.97 -10.79 -5.77
C LEU A 311 15.42 -12.14 -5.28
N VAL A 312 14.28 -12.58 -5.81
CA VAL A 312 13.71 -13.91 -5.56
C VAL A 312 14.73 -14.98 -5.95
N ARG A 313 15.36 -14.85 -7.11
CA ARG A 313 16.41 -15.77 -7.58
C ARG A 313 17.63 -15.82 -6.66
N LYS A 314 18.05 -14.67 -6.11
CA LYS A 314 19.26 -14.56 -5.27
C LYS A 314 19.06 -15.07 -3.86
N ASN A 315 17.94 -14.72 -3.22
CA ASN A 315 17.70 -15.00 -1.80
C ASN A 315 16.78 -16.20 -1.56
N ARG A 316 15.93 -16.57 -2.54
CA ARG A 316 14.92 -17.63 -2.47
C ARG A 316 13.99 -17.59 -1.24
N GLU A 317 13.85 -16.43 -0.60
CA GLU A 317 12.95 -16.29 0.53
C GLU A 317 11.48 -16.24 0.06
N PRO A 318 10.57 -17.03 0.67
CA PRO A 318 9.15 -17.04 0.32
C PRO A 318 8.47 -15.66 0.40
N ARG A 319 8.98 -14.78 1.28
CA ARG A 319 8.43 -13.44 1.54
C ARG A 319 8.40 -12.55 0.29
N PHE A 320 9.38 -12.72 -0.61
CA PHE A 320 9.42 -11.95 -1.86
C PHE A 320 8.32 -12.34 -2.86
N LEU A 321 7.89 -13.60 -2.84
CA LEU A 321 6.74 -14.06 -3.63
C LEU A 321 5.43 -13.52 -3.06
N ASP A 322 5.29 -13.48 -1.73
CA ASP A 322 4.14 -12.84 -1.09
C ASP A 322 4.06 -11.35 -1.47
N TYR A 323 5.20 -10.66 -1.59
CA TYR A 323 5.20 -9.26 -2.07
C TYR A 323 4.74 -9.12 -3.52
N LEU A 324 5.14 -10.04 -4.41
CA LEU A 324 4.63 -10.05 -5.78
C LEU A 324 3.12 -10.34 -5.80
N SER A 325 2.61 -11.19 -4.91
CA SER A 325 1.17 -11.46 -4.78
C SER A 325 0.41 -10.23 -4.28
N ASP A 326 0.93 -9.54 -3.25
CA ASP A 326 0.38 -8.29 -2.73
C ASP A 326 0.39 -7.15 -3.77
N LEU A 327 1.32 -7.17 -4.73
CA LEU A 327 1.35 -6.22 -5.84
C LEU A 327 0.24 -6.47 -6.87
N CYS A 328 -0.22 -7.72 -7.02
CA CYS A 328 -1.34 -8.07 -7.89
C CYS A 328 -2.69 -7.62 -7.33
N VAL A 329 -2.82 -7.52 -6.00
CA VAL A 329 -4.08 -7.26 -5.29
C VAL A 329 -3.94 -6.09 -4.32
N SER A 330 -4.66 -4.98 -4.56
CA SER A 330 -4.75 -3.87 -3.61
C SER A 330 -6.18 -3.67 -3.12
N MET A 331 -6.38 -3.62 -1.80
CA MET A 331 -7.72 -3.47 -1.18
C MET A 331 -8.74 -4.49 -1.72
N GLN A 332 -8.35 -5.77 -1.85
CA GLN A 332 -9.19 -6.84 -2.41
C GLN A 332 -9.67 -6.58 -3.86
N LYS A 333 -9.03 -5.65 -4.58
CA LYS A 333 -9.26 -5.39 -5.99
C LYS A 333 -7.98 -5.63 -6.77
N SER A 334 -8.12 -6.33 -7.89
CA SER A 334 -7.05 -6.55 -8.83
C SER A 334 -6.59 -5.26 -9.51
N ILE A 335 -5.30 -5.20 -9.86
CA ILE A 335 -4.70 -4.15 -10.66
C ILE A 335 -4.24 -4.77 -11.99
N PRO A 336 -5.06 -4.71 -13.07
CA PRO A 336 -4.78 -5.43 -14.31
C PRO A 336 -3.41 -5.12 -14.91
N VAL A 337 -2.99 -3.85 -14.91
CA VAL A 337 -1.70 -3.42 -15.46
C VAL A 337 -0.52 -4.07 -14.71
N THR A 338 -0.58 -4.09 -13.39
CA THR A 338 0.49 -4.69 -12.56
C THR A 338 0.48 -6.21 -12.68
N GLN A 339 -0.68 -6.84 -12.75
CA GLN A 339 -0.82 -8.28 -12.98
C GLN A 339 -0.21 -8.69 -14.32
N GLU A 340 -0.48 -7.97 -15.41
CA GLU A 340 0.09 -8.25 -16.73
C GLU A 340 1.62 -8.19 -16.72
N LEU A 341 2.20 -7.16 -16.08
CA LEU A 341 3.64 -7.03 -15.91
C LEU A 341 4.25 -8.19 -15.13
N ILE A 342 3.61 -8.59 -14.02
CA ILE A 342 4.08 -9.70 -13.18
C ILE A 342 3.96 -11.03 -13.92
N CYS A 343 2.82 -11.31 -14.56
CA CYS A 343 2.62 -12.52 -15.36
C CYS A 343 3.67 -12.64 -16.46
N THR A 344 3.90 -11.56 -17.21
CA THR A 344 4.85 -11.55 -18.33
C THR A 344 6.27 -11.81 -17.83
N ALA A 345 6.68 -11.21 -16.71
CA ALA A 345 8.03 -11.40 -16.18
C ALA A 345 8.21 -12.76 -15.50
N VAL A 346 7.29 -13.18 -14.62
CA VAL A 346 7.44 -14.40 -13.81
C VAL A 346 7.26 -15.68 -14.64
N LEU A 347 6.35 -15.67 -15.61
CA LEU A 347 6.09 -16.82 -16.48
C LEU A 347 7.00 -16.85 -17.72
N ASP A 348 7.92 -15.90 -17.85
CA ASP A 348 8.92 -15.93 -18.92
C ASP A 348 9.79 -17.19 -18.78
N PRO A 349 10.03 -17.97 -19.86
CA PRO A 349 10.87 -19.16 -19.82
C PRO A 349 12.28 -18.91 -19.28
N SER A 350 12.81 -17.68 -19.41
CA SER A 350 14.10 -17.28 -18.84
C SER A 350 14.11 -17.27 -17.31
N ASN A 351 12.94 -17.14 -16.68
CA ASN A 351 12.76 -17.08 -15.24
C ASN A 351 12.20 -18.39 -14.64
N ALA A 352 12.05 -19.45 -15.43
CA ALA A 352 11.52 -20.75 -14.98
C ALA A 352 12.35 -21.41 -13.85
N ASP A 353 13.58 -20.94 -13.62
CA ASP A 353 14.46 -21.45 -12.56
C ASP A 353 14.03 -21.07 -11.13
N ILE A 354 13.20 -20.04 -10.98
CA ILE A 354 12.65 -19.61 -9.69
C ILE A 354 11.35 -20.34 -9.34
N LEU A 355 10.73 -21.03 -10.30
CA LEU A 355 9.44 -21.70 -10.12
C LEU A 355 9.66 -23.17 -9.75
N ILE A 356 8.79 -23.68 -8.89
CA ILE A 356 8.65 -25.11 -8.61
C ILE A 356 7.71 -25.71 -9.65
N GLU A 357 8.21 -26.66 -10.42
CA GLU A 357 7.45 -27.39 -11.43
C GLU A 357 6.63 -28.49 -10.75
N THR A 358 5.33 -28.56 -11.06
CA THR A 358 4.41 -29.56 -10.51
C THR A 358 4.05 -30.54 -11.63
N LYS A 359 4.32 -31.83 -11.42
CA LYS A 359 4.00 -32.90 -12.39
C LYS A 359 3.17 -33.99 -11.72
N LEU A 360 2.21 -34.53 -12.46
CA LEU A 360 1.53 -35.76 -12.11
C LEU A 360 2.36 -36.93 -12.64
N VAL A 361 2.79 -37.82 -11.76
CA VAL A 361 3.59 -39.00 -12.11
C VAL A 361 2.78 -40.23 -11.74
N LEU A 362 2.63 -41.15 -12.70
CA LEU A 362 2.03 -42.45 -12.47
C LEU A 362 3.10 -43.36 -11.86
N SER A 363 2.96 -43.69 -10.58
CA SER A 363 3.82 -44.68 -9.93
C SER A 363 3.23 -46.06 -10.14
N ARG A 364 3.94 -46.91 -10.91
CA ARG A 364 3.60 -48.34 -10.98
C ARG A 364 4.27 -49.06 -9.83
N PHE A 365 3.50 -49.47 -8.83
CA PHE A 365 3.96 -50.46 -7.86
C PHE A 365 4.03 -51.83 -8.56
N GLU A 366 5.24 -52.31 -8.85
CA GLU A 366 5.46 -53.75 -9.03
C GLU A 366 5.33 -54.39 -7.65
N ILE A 367 4.15 -54.91 -7.32
CA ILE A 367 4.00 -55.83 -6.19
C ILE A 367 4.80 -57.08 -6.56
N GLU A 368 5.91 -57.36 -5.86
CA GLU A 368 6.59 -58.64 -5.98
C GLU A 368 5.55 -59.75 -5.75
N PRO A 369 5.44 -60.73 -6.67
CA PRO A 369 4.41 -61.76 -6.55
C PRO A 369 4.69 -62.57 -5.28
N VAL A 370 3.83 -62.40 -4.27
CA VAL A 370 3.75 -63.35 -3.17
C VAL A 370 3.42 -64.70 -3.80
N VAL A 371 4.27 -65.68 -3.55
CA VAL A 371 4.12 -67.06 -4.01
C VAL A 371 2.88 -67.66 -3.36
N ASN A 372 1.70 -67.40 -3.93
CA ASN A 372 0.47 -68.18 -3.75
C ASN A 372 -0.63 -67.67 -4.70
N GLY A 373 -0.64 -68.23 -5.92
CA GLY A 373 -1.84 -68.80 -6.56
C GLY A 373 -3.11 -67.98 -6.79
N GLU A 374 -3.17 -66.69 -6.51
CA GLU A 374 -4.32 -65.84 -6.83
C GLU A 374 -3.97 -64.87 -7.97
N SER A 375 -4.95 -64.63 -8.85
CA SER A 375 -4.85 -63.81 -10.06
C SER A 375 -4.10 -62.49 -9.83
N PRO A 376 -3.39 -61.93 -10.83
CA PRO A 376 -2.75 -60.64 -10.67
C PRO A 376 -3.83 -59.61 -10.36
N LEU A 377 -3.84 -59.10 -9.12
CA LEU A 377 -4.55 -57.87 -8.79
C LEU A 377 -3.98 -56.80 -9.72
N GLU A 378 -4.84 -56.14 -10.48
CA GLU A 378 -4.47 -55.04 -11.35
C GLU A 378 -3.65 -54.05 -10.52
N ALA A 379 -2.46 -53.69 -11.00
CA ALA A 379 -1.67 -52.64 -10.37
C ALA A 379 -2.54 -51.37 -10.36
N GLU A 380 -3.00 -50.95 -9.19
CA GLU A 380 -3.63 -49.65 -9.04
C GLU A 380 -2.55 -48.61 -9.37
N ASP A 381 -2.68 -47.98 -10.54
CA ASP A 381 -1.86 -46.83 -10.91
C ASP A 381 -2.19 -45.71 -9.92
N GLU A 382 -1.40 -45.56 -8.85
CA GLU A 382 -1.54 -44.41 -7.95
C GLU A 382 -0.95 -43.17 -8.63
N GLU A 383 -1.81 -42.23 -8.96
CA GLU A 383 -1.43 -40.89 -9.39
C GLU A 383 -0.83 -40.12 -8.21
N GLU A 384 0.45 -39.77 -8.31
CA GLU A 384 1.12 -38.97 -7.29
C GLU A 384 1.65 -37.65 -7.86
N VAL A 385 1.51 -36.59 -7.07
CA VAL A 385 2.02 -35.26 -7.43
C VAL A 385 3.48 -35.13 -6.98
N TRP A 386 4.34 -34.81 -7.93
CA TRP A 386 5.76 -34.60 -7.73
C TRP A 386 6.14 -33.14 -7.95
N LEU A 387 6.98 -32.62 -7.06
CA LEU A 387 7.53 -31.28 -7.16
C LEU A 387 8.99 -31.36 -7.61
N PHE A 388 9.36 -30.55 -8.60
CA PHE A 388 10.72 -30.42 -9.10
C PHE A 388 11.18 -28.98 -8.93
N TRP A 389 12.30 -28.78 -8.25
CA TRP A 389 12.86 -27.44 -8.02
C TRP A 389 14.38 -27.46 -8.13
N LYS A 390 14.96 -26.33 -8.52
CA LYS A 390 16.41 -26.14 -8.41
C LYS A 390 16.75 -25.72 -6.99
N ASP A 391 17.82 -26.23 -6.40
CA ASP A 391 18.31 -25.75 -5.11
C ASP A 391 19.29 -24.58 -5.25
N ASN A 392 19.86 -24.10 -4.14
CA ASN A 392 20.87 -23.03 -4.14
C ASN A 392 22.16 -23.42 -4.88
N CYS A 393 22.45 -24.72 -5.01
CA CYS A 393 23.57 -25.27 -5.78
C CYS A 393 23.23 -25.42 -7.27
N LYS A 394 22.02 -25.01 -7.69
CA LYS A 394 21.46 -25.18 -9.04
C LYS A 394 21.24 -26.64 -9.44
N GLU A 395 21.22 -27.56 -8.47
CA GLU A 395 20.87 -28.96 -8.71
C GLU A 395 19.36 -29.13 -8.71
N ILE A 396 18.86 -30.01 -9.60
CA ILE A 396 17.43 -30.31 -9.66
C ILE A 396 17.14 -31.33 -8.57
N ARG A 397 16.34 -30.93 -7.59
CA ARG A 397 15.76 -31.83 -6.59
C ARG A 397 14.33 -32.15 -6.98
N SER A 398 13.89 -33.35 -6.61
CA SER A 398 12.53 -33.81 -6.82
C SER A 398 12.06 -34.60 -5.60
N LYS A 399 10.81 -34.36 -5.20
CA LYS A 399 10.19 -35.09 -4.08
C LYS A 399 8.68 -35.16 -4.28
N SER A 400 8.07 -36.23 -3.79
CA SER A 400 6.62 -36.36 -3.80
C SER A 400 5.98 -35.41 -2.76
N VAL A 401 4.77 -34.92 -3.03
CA VAL A 401 4.07 -34.03 -2.09
C VAL A 401 3.78 -34.74 -0.76
N ARG A 402 3.56 -36.06 -0.78
CA ARG A 402 3.29 -36.86 0.43
C ARG A 402 4.54 -36.94 1.32
N GLU A 403 5.68 -37.27 0.72
CA GLU A 403 6.97 -37.32 1.43
C GLU A 403 7.36 -35.94 1.97
N LEU A 404 7.18 -34.89 1.17
CA LEU A 404 7.50 -33.52 1.58
C LEU A 404 6.63 -33.06 2.76
N ALA A 405 5.35 -33.42 2.78
CA ALA A 405 4.44 -33.10 3.88
C ALA A 405 4.80 -33.85 5.17
N GLN A 406 5.18 -35.13 5.05
CA GLN A 406 5.58 -35.94 6.19
C GLN A 406 6.87 -35.41 6.83
N ASP A 407 7.90 -35.13 6.02
CA ASP A 407 9.18 -34.65 6.53
C ASP A 407 9.08 -33.23 7.10
N ALA A 408 8.25 -32.37 6.50
CA ALA A 408 7.93 -31.06 7.06
C ALA A 408 7.24 -31.17 8.44
N LYS A 409 6.37 -32.17 8.62
CA LYS A 409 5.70 -32.48 9.90
C LYS A 409 6.68 -33.04 10.94
N GLU A 410 7.67 -33.82 10.50
CA GLU A 410 8.75 -34.34 11.33
C GLU A 410 9.79 -33.28 11.73
N GLY A 411 9.67 -32.07 11.19
CA GLY A 411 10.46 -30.90 11.59
C GLY A 411 11.68 -30.64 10.70
N GLN A 412 11.75 -31.22 9.50
CA GLN A 412 12.81 -30.90 8.56
C GLN A 412 12.68 -29.47 8.03
N LYS A 413 13.68 -28.64 8.31
CA LYS A 413 13.67 -27.21 7.99
C LYS A 413 13.66 -26.96 6.48
N ASP A 414 14.49 -27.68 5.73
CA ASP A 414 14.59 -27.52 4.27
C ASP A 414 13.24 -27.78 3.59
N ASP A 415 12.52 -28.84 4.02
CA ASP A 415 11.22 -29.19 3.46
C ASP A 415 10.12 -28.21 3.89
N GLN A 416 10.17 -27.69 5.13
CA GLN A 416 9.28 -26.61 5.57
C GLN A 416 9.47 -25.33 4.73
N GLU A 417 10.71 -24.99 4.39
CA GLU A 417 11.02 -23.85 3.53
C GLU A 417 10.50 -24.06 2.11
N VAL A 418 10.68 -25.26 1.54
CA VAL A 418 10.16 -25.61 0.21
C VAL A 418 8.62 -25.55 0.19
N VAL A 419 7.94 -26.11 1.20
CA VAL A 419 6.47 -26.05 1.32
C VAL A 419 6.00 -24.60 1.45
N SER A 420 6.68 -23.79 2.26
CA SER A 420 6.35 -22.36 2.42
C SER A 420 6.52 -21.61 1.10
N TYR A 421 7.61 -21.87 0.36
CA TYR A 421 7.87 -21.27 -0.94
C TYR A 421 6.79 -21.67 -1.96
N TYR A 422 6.47 -22.97 -2.03
CA TYR A 422 5.44 -23.49 -2.93
C TYR A 422 4.06 -22.87 -2.65
N ARG A 423 3.70 -22.70 -1.38
CA ARG A 423 2.47 -22.00 -0.98
C ARG A 423 2.44 -20.55 -1.48
N CYS A 424 3.54 -19.81 -1.31
CA CYS A 424 3.63 -18.43 -1.80
C CYS A 424 3.56 -18.36 -3.33
N GLN A 425 4.13 -19.34 -4.04
CA GLN A 425 4.01 -19.45 -5.50
C GLN A 425 2.55 -19.69 -5.94
N LEU A 426 1.84 -20.60 -5.27
CA LEU A 426 0.41 -20.83 -5.54
C LEU A 426 -0.44 -19.59 -5.27
N ASN A 427 -0.15 -18.85 -4.18
CA ASN A 427 -0.82 -17.58 -3.89
C ASN A 427 -0.54 -16.51 -4.95
N LEU A 428 0.69 -16.44 -5.47
CA LEU A 428 1.04 -15.56 -6.58
C LEU A 428 0.26 -15.94 -7.84
N PHE A 429 0.21 -17.22 -8.20
CA PHE A 429 -0.55 -17.69 -9.36
C PHE A 429 -2.03 -17.41 -9.20
N ALA A 430 -2.62 -17.68 -8.03
CA ALA A 430 -3.99 -17.30 -7.75
C ALA A 430 -4.18 -15.80 -7.99
N GLY A 431 -3.35 -14.95 -7.37
CA GLY A 431 -3.32 -13.48 -7.49
C GLY A 431 -3.25 -12.96 -8.94
N CYS A 432 -2.45 -13.60 -9.78
CA CYS A 432 -2.32 -13.31 -11.20
C CYS A 432 -3.60 -13.66 -12.00
N VAL A 433 -4.29 -14.74 -11.61
CA VAL A 433 -5.47 -15.28 -12.29
C VAL A 433 -6.78 -14.57 -11.90
N TRP A 434 -6.80 -13.77 -10.81
CA TRP A 434 -7.99 -13.00 -10.38
C TRP A 434 -8.61 -12.09 -11.47
N THR A 435 -7.87 -11.76 -12.53
CA THR A 435 -8.39 -11.04 -13.73
C THR A 435 -8.08 -11.77 -15.03
N VAL A 436 -6.93 -12.44 -15.10
CA VAL A 436 -6.51 -13.13 -16.32
C VAL A 436 -7.32 -14.41 -16.42
N SER A 437 -8.30 -14.35 -17.32
CA SER A 437 -9.17 -15.41 -17.83
C SER A 437 -8.41 -16.63 -18.37
N THR A 438 -7.63 -17.31 -17.52
CA THR A 438 -6.77 -18.45 -17.90
C THR A 438 -7.43 -19.80 -17.68
N TRP A 439 -8.70 -19.81 -17.29
CA TRP A 439 -9.59 -20.89 -17.70
C TRP A 439 -10.31 -20.44 -18.97
N PRO A 440 -9.98 -20.99 -20.15
CA PRO A 440 -10.78 -20.81 -21.35
C PRO A 440 -12.27 -21.11 -21.13
N SER A 441 -12.59 -21.91 -20.08
CA SER A 441 -13.95 -22.24 -19.62
C SER A 441 -14.65 -21.17 -18.76
N THR A 442 -14.00 -20.07 -18.36
CA THR A 442 -14.63 -18.98 -17.58
C THR A 442 -15.16 -17.83 -18.43
N ARG A 443 -14.73 -17.72 -19.70
CA ARG A 443 -15.21 -16.66 -20.62
C ARG A 443 -16.70 -16.80 -20.98
N SER A 444 -17.31 -17.96 -20.70
CA SER A 444 -18.72 -18.26 -20.89
C SER A 444 -19.56 -18.29 -19.60
N ARG A 445 -18.98 -17.97 -18.44
CA ARG A 445 -19.64 -18.13 -17.13
C ARG A 445 -20.10 -16.80 -16.57
N GLU A 446 -21.26 -16.35 -17.01
CA GLU A 446 -21.96 -15.21 -16.41
C GLU A 446 -22.60 -15.61 -15.07
N GLN A 447 -22.62 -14.70 -14.10
CA GLN A 447 -23.36 -14.92 -12.85
C GLN A 447 -24.83 -15.11 -13.17
N VAL A 448 -25.44 -16.16 -12.60
CA VAL A 448 -26.86 -16.39 -12.80
C VAL A 448 -27.65 -15.36 -12.02
N THR A 449 -28.60 -14.70 -12.68
CA THR A 449 -29.59 -13.88 -11.99
C THR A 449 -30.53 -14.80 -11.22
N PRO A 450 -30.57 -14.73 -9.88
CA PRO A 450 -31.39 -15.64 -9.08
C PRO A 450 -32.89 -15.44 -9.33
N VAL A 451 -33.29 -14.25 -9.80
CA VAL A 451 -34.67 -13.92 -10.16
C VAL A 451 -34.73 -13.48 -11.62
N LYS A 452 -35.40 -14.29 -12.46
CA LYS A 452 -35.75 -13.91 -13.83
C LYS A 452 -37.03 -13.07 -13.81
N TYR A 453 -36.90 -11.76 -14.04
CA TYR A 453 -38.03 -10.81 -14.08
C TYR A 453 -38.86 -10.89 -15.37
N ALA A 454 -38.30 -11.46 -16.44
CA ALA A 454 -38.99 -11.69 -17.71
C ALA A 454 -39.13 -13.19 -17.95
N ARG A 455 -40.34 -13.62 -18.33
CA ARG A 455 -40.65 -15.01 -18.73
C ARG A 455 -41.55 -14.99 -19.97
N LEU A 456 -41.39 -15.96 -20.85
CA LEU A 456 -42.31 -16.16 -21.96
C LEU A 456 -43.58 -16.85 -21.44
N TRP A 457 -44.75 -16.36 -21.85
CA TRP A 457 -46.03 -16.93 -21.43
C TRP A 457 -46.19 -18.41 -21.83
N SER A 458 -45.56 -18.81 -22.93
CA SER A 458 -45.54 -20.20 -23.43
C SER A 458 -44.72 -21.17 -22.59
N GLU A 459 -43.84 -20.67 -21.70
CA GLU A 459 -42.91 -21.47 -20.90
C GLU A 459 -43.39 -21.69 -19.46
N ILE A 460 -44.57 -21.16 -19.10
CA ILE A 460 -45.11 -21.30 -17.74
C ILE A 460 -46.02 -22.55 -17.70
N PRO A 461 -45.61 -23.64 -17.04
CA PRO A 461 -46.44 -24.83 -16.92
C PRO A 461 -47.62 -24.59 -15.96
N SER A 462 -48.68 -25.40 -16.10
CA SER A 462 -49.88 -25.31 -15.26
C SER A 462 -49.68 -25.83 -13.83
N GLN A 463 -48.65 -26.63 -13.60
CA GLN A 463 -48.18 -27.13 -12.30
C GLN A 463 -46.64 -27.21 -12.36
N ILE A 464 -45.97 -26.94 -11.24
CA ILE A 464 -44.50 -27.01 -11.15
C ILE A 464 -44.09 -27.68 -9.83
N ALA A 465 -43.29 -28.74 -9.90
CA ALA A 465 -42.59 -29.33 -8.77
C ALA A 465 -41.12 -28.87 -8.74
N ILE A 466 -40.41 -29.15 -7.63
CA ILE A 466 -38.97 -28.82 -7.50
C ILE A 466 -38.16 -29.55 -8.58
N ASP A 467 -38.43 -30.84 -8.80
CA ASP A 467 -37.74 -31.65 -9.81
C ASP A 467 -38.00 -31.15 -11.25
N ASP A 468 -39.17 -30.54 -11.50
CA ASP A 468 -39.52 -29.95 -12.79
C ASP A 468 -38.79 -28.61 -13.02
N TYR A 469 -38.40 -27.91 -11.95
CA TYR A 469 -37.70 -26.63 -12.01
C TYR A 469 -36.20 -26.80 -12.34
N ASP A 470 -35.61 -27.91 -11.90
CA ASP A 470 -34.19 -28.22 -12.11
C ASP A 470 -33.90 -28.82 -13.50
N ASN A 471 -34.93 -29.26 -14.24
CA ASN A 471 -34.80 -30.02 -15.50
C ASN A 471 -34.89 -29.16 -16.78
N ASP A 472 -34.66 -27.84 -16.69
CA ASP A 472 -34.87 -26.86 -17.78
C ASP A 472 -33.75 -26.85 -18.85
N GLY A 473 -33.27 -28.04 -19.25
CA GLY A 473 -32.55 -28.27 -20.52
C GLY A 473 -31.30 -27.42 -20.78
N THR A 474 -30.46 -27.16 -19.78
CA THR A 474 -29.27 -26.32 -19.99
C THR A 474 -28.02 -27.12 -20.34
N THR A 475 -27.16 -26.55 -21.19
CA THR A 475 -25.78 -26.96 -21.54
C THR A 475 -24.80 -27.01 -20.35
N ARG A 476 -25.31 -27.06 -19.12
CA ARG A 476 -24.55 -26.96 -17.86
C ARG A 476 -24.26 -28.32 -17.26
N ASP A 477 -24.96 -29.38 -17.69
CA ASP A 477 -24.75 -30.75 -17.20
C ASP A 477 -23.36 -31.27 -17.54
N GLU A 478 -22.85 -31.01 -18.75
CA GLU A 478 -21.47 -31.36 -19.15
C GLU A 478 -20.40 -30.67 -18.28
N ILE A 479 -20.71 -29.48 -17.75
CA ILE A 479 -19.80 -28.73 -16.90
C ILE A 479 -19.95 -29.16 -15.44
N LYS A 480 -21.18 -29.46 -14.97
CA LYS A 480 -21.41 -30.07 -13.65
C LYS A 480 -20.68 -31.41 -13.53
N GLU A 481 -20.71 -32.23 -14.57
CA GLU A 481 -20.01 -33.53 -14.61
C GLU A 481 -18.49 -33.36 -14.44
N ARG A 482 -17.90 -32.26 -14.92
CA ARG A 482 -16.48 -31.94 -14.70
C ARG A 482 -16.12 -31.57 -13.26
N PHE A 483 -17.08 -31.09 -12.46
CA PHE A 483 -16.84 -30.61 -11.09
C PHE A 483 -17.58 -31.45 -10.03
N CYS A 484 -18.22 -32.56 -10.41
CA CYS A 484 -19.02 -33.39 -9.49
C CYS A 484 -18.21 -33.86 -8.27
N LEU A 485 -17.03 -34.43 -8.49
CA LEU A 485 -16.13 -34.87 -7.41
C LEU A 485 -15.71 -33.71 -6.50
N THR A 486 -15.62 -32.49 -7.03
CA THR A 486 -15.29 -31.30 -6.23
C THR A 486 -16.50 -30.86 -5.39
N MET A 487 -17.72 -30.94 -5.93
CA MET A 487 -18.95 -30.64 -5.20
C MET A 487 -19.16 -31.65 -4.07
N ASP A 488 -18.97 -32.94 -4.34
CA ASP A 488 -19.04 -34.01 -3.33
C ASP A 488 -18.01 -33.79 -2.20
N PHE A 489 -16.80 -33.36 -2.55
CA PHE A 489 -15.78 -33.01 -1.56
C PHE A 489 -16.22 -31.83 -0.68
N VAL A 490 -16.76 -30.76 -1.28
CA VAL A 490 -17.24 -29.58 -0.54
C VAL A 490 -18.34 -29.97 0.46
N GLU A 491 -19.31 -30.77 0.02
CA GLU A 491 -20.41 -31.22 0.87
C GLU A 491 -19.93 -32.11 2.01
N ASN A 492 -19.10 -33.11 1.72
CA ASN A 492 -18.55 -34.01 2.72
C ASN A 492 -17.70 -33.25 3.75
N TYR A 493 -16.85 -32.32 3.29
CA TYR A 493 -16.05 -31.48 4.17
C TYR A 493 -16.91 -30.60 5.08
N LEU A 494 -17.94 -29.94 4.55
CA LEU A 494 -18.83 -29.09 5.34
C LEU A 494 -19.66 -29.91 6.34
N ARG A 495 -20.13 -31.11 5.97
CA ARG A 495 -20.80 -32.05 6.88
C ARG A 495 -19.87 -32.47 8.02
N GLU A 496 -18.61 -32.79 7.72
CA GLU A 496 -17.62 -33.10 8.74
C GLU A 496 -17.38 -31.92 9.69
N VAL A 497 -17.24 -30.69 9.18
CA VAL A 497 -17.08 -29.48 10.02
C VAL A 497 -18.27 -29.29 10.96
N VAL A 498 -19.50 -29.44 10.46
CA VAL A 498 -20.73 -29.31 11.26
C VAL A 498 -20.84 -30.42 12.32
N SER A 499 -20.35 -31.62 12.03
CA SER A 499 -20.36 -32.74 12.97
C SER A 499 -19.41 -32.58 14.16
N GLN A 500 -18.50 -31.61 14.12
CA GLN A 500 -17.53 -31.38 15.20
C GLN A 500 -18.14 -30.58 16.36
N ASN A 501 -17.82 -30.98 17.60
CA ASN A 501 -18.27 -30.28 18.81
C ASN A 501 -17.82 -28.81 18.89
N ILE A 502 -16.67 -28.45 18.32
CA ILE A 502 -16.14 -27.08 18.29
C ILE A 502 -15.52 -26.79 16.91
N PRO A 503 -16.35 -26.46 15.89
CA PRO A 503 -15.93 -26.42 14.48
C PRO A 503 -14.80 -25.42 14.16
N PHE A 504 -14.66 -24.35 14.96
CA PHE A 504 -13.77 -23.23 14.68
C PHE A 504 -12.61 -23.06 15.69
N ALA A 505 -12.33 -24.08 16.50
CA ALA A 505 -11.24 -24.02 17.48
C ALA A 505 -9.85 -23.98 16.84
N ASP A 506 -9.68 -24.65 15.70
CA ASP A 506 -8.40 -24.78 15.00
C ASP A 506 -8.23 -23.66 13.95
N ARG A 507 -7.23 -22.80 14.16
CA ARG A 507 -6.93 -21.66 13.29
C ARG A 507 -6.45 -22.08 11.90
N GLU A 508 -5.77 -23.23 11.76
CA GLU A 508 -5.32 -23.72 10.45
C GLU A 508 -6.50 -24.30 9.66
N LYS A 509 -7.34 -25.10 10.32
CA LYS A 509 -8.58 -25.61 9.74
C LYS A 509 -9.49 -24.48 9.27
N ASN A 510 -9.61 -23.40 10.04
CA ASN A 510 -10.40 -22.22 9.67
C ASN A 510 -9.97 -21.58 8.35
N LYS A 511 -8.67 -21.60 8.00
CA LYS A 511 -8.19 -21.08 6.71
C LYS A 511 -8.68 -21.95 5.54
N LEU A 512 -8.60 -23.27 5.68
CA LEU A 512 -9.12 -24.19 4.66
C LEU A 512 -10.64 -24.06 4.54
N THR A 513 -11.35 -23.98 5.67
CA THR A 513 -12.81 -23.79 5.68
C THR A 513 -13.21 -22.50 4.96
N PHE A 514 -12.45 -21.42 5.12
CA PHE A 514 -12.71 -20.17 4.40
C PHE A 514 -12.62 -20.33 2.88
N GLU A 515 -11.59 -21.01 2.37
CA GLU A 515 -11.44 -21.27 0.93
C GLU A 515 -12.55 -22.20 0.39
N VAL A 516 -12.90 -23.25 1.14
CA VAL A 516 -13.99 -24.17 0.77
C VAL A 516 -15.33 -23.43 0.72
N VAL A 517 -15.61 -22.55 1.68
CA VAL A 517 -16.84 -21.74 1.68
C VAL A 517 -16.86 -20.74 0.53
N ASN A 518 -15.73 -20.11 0.19
CA ASN A 518 -15.63 -19.23 -0.96
C ASN A 518 -15.84 -20.00 -2.28
N LEU A 519 -15.29 -21.21 -2.39
CA LEU A 519 -15.51 -22.10 -3.53
C LEU A 519 -16.99 -22.46 -3.65
N ALA A 520 -17.61 -22.92 -2.56
CA ALA A 520 -19.04 -23.25 -2.51
C ALA A 520 -19.91 -22.06 -2.94
N ARG A 521 -19.64 -20.88 -2.37
CA ARG A 521 -20.31 -19.63 -2.75
C ARG A 521 -20.23 -19.39 -4.25
N ASN A 522 -19.03 -19.45 -4.83
CA ASN A 522 -18.85 -19.22 -6.27
C ASN A 522 -19.55 -20.28 -7.12
N LEU A 523 -19.50 -21.56 -6.70
CA LEU A 523 -20.21 -22.64 -7.38
C LEU A 523 -21.74 -22.42 -7.40
N ILE A 524 -22.31 -21.90 -6.30
CA ILE A 524 -23.72 -21.53 -6.21
C ILE A 524 -24.04 -20.32 -7.12
N TYR A 525 -23.22 -19.26 -7.11
CA TYR A 525 -23.44 -18.08 -7.97
C TYR A 525 -23.34 -18.41 -9.46
N PHE A 526 -22.50 -19.38 -9.83
CA PHE A 526 -22.41 -19.93 -11.17
C PHE A 526 -23.46 -21.03 -11.44
N GLY A 527 -24.39 -21.27 -10.50
CA GLY A 527 -25.53 -22.20 -10.54
C GLY A 527 -25.17 -23.65 -10.89
N PHE A 528 -24.12 -24.17 -10.29
CA PHE A 528 -23.79 -25.60 -10.36
C PHE A 528 -24.64 -26.45 -9.40
N TYR A 529 -25.14 -25.85 -8.32
CA TYR A 529 -26.11 -26.48 -7.43
C TYR A 529 -27.52 -26.29 -7.97
N ASN A 530 -28.32 -27.36 -7.92
CA ASN A 530 -29.74 -27.30 -8.22
C ASN A 530 -30.52 -26.69 -7.04
N PHE A 531 -31.78 -26.33 -7.29
CA PHE A 531 -32.64 -25.79 -6.24
C PHE A 531 -32.93 -26.84 -5.16
N SER A 532 -33.08 -28.10 -5.57
CA SER A 532 -33.16 -29.27 -4.68
C SER A 532 -31.94 -29.36 -3.74
N ASP A 533 -30.73 -29.31 -4.27
CA ASP A 533 -29.48 -29.40 -3.49
C ASP A 533 -29.29 -28.28 -2.46
N CYS A 534 -29.93 -27.13 -2.67
CA CYS A 534 -29.85 -25.97 -1.77
C CYS A 534 -30.98 -25.91 -0.74
N SER A 535 -32.01 -26.75 -0.89
CA SER A 535 -33.25 -26.71 -0.09
C SER A 535 -33.27 -27.70 1.07
N ASP A 536 -32.35 -28.68 1.07
CA ASP A 536 -32.09 -29.64 2.14
C ASP A 536 -30.87 -29.24 2.97
#